data_AF-A0A523WWW7-F1
#
_entry.id   AF-A0A523WWW7-F1
#
_cell.length_a   1.000
_cell.length_b   1.000
_cell.length_c   1.000
_cell.angle_alpha   90.00
_cell.angle_beta   90.00
_cell.angle_gamma   90.00
#
_symmetry.space_group_name_H-M   'P 1'
#
loop_
_entity.id
_entity.type
_entity.pdbx_description
1 polymer ?
#
loop_
_entity_poly.entity_id
_entity_poly.type
_entity_poly.pdbx_seq_one_letter_code
_entity_poly.pdbx_strand_id
1 'polypeptide(L)'
;MCAGCGKVLFPRVAVCPGCGSVDLEEVGLRGTGRVVTWTVVRNPPEGYEKYSPFVVALVELDDGARVLSQVVDVEPDEVEAGMRVEVAFRRVKEDGASGIIAYGYKFRPVIE
;
A
#
# COMPACT_ATOMS: atom_id res chain seq x y z
N MET A 1 -14.76 -8.16 -0.81
CA MET A 1 -15.83 -7.30 -0.26
C MET A 1 -16.68 -8.15 0.69
N CYS A 2 -17.15 -7.61 1.80
CA CYS A 2 -18.09 -8.33 2.68
C CYS A 2 -19.53 -8.18 2.16
N ALA A 3 -20.21 -9.29 1.86
CA ALA A 3 -21.59 -9.26 1.39
C ALA A 3 -22.58 -8.72 2.46
N GLY A 4 -22.25 -8.92 3.74
CA GLY A 4 -23.11 -8.49 4.85
C GLY A 4 -23.09 -6.99 5.15
N CYS A 5 -22.00 -6.28 4.89
CA CYS A 5 -21.88 -4.84 5.22
C CYS A 5 -21.26 -3.96 4.12
N GLY A 6 -20.94 -4.54 2.96
CA GLY A 6 -20.35 -3.82 1.82
C GLY A 6 -18.89 -3.40 1.99
N LYS A 7 -18.26 -3.67 3.14
CA LYS A 7 -16.88 -3.22 3.39
C LYS A 7 -15.89 -3.89 2.43
N VAL A 8 -15.08 -3.09 1.75
CA VAL A 8 -13.95 -3.58 0.96
C VAL A 8 -12.76 -3.83 1.90
N LEU A 9 -12.16 -5.01 1.79
CA LEU A 9 -11.17 -5.52 2.73
C LEU A 9 -9.91 -5.90 1.97
N PHE A 10 -8.79 -5.35 2.41
CA PHE A 10 -7.46 -5.69 1.93
C PHE A 10 -6.46 -5.62 3.09
N PRO A 11 -5.55 -6.60 3.25
CA PRO A 11 -5.46 -7.87 2.52
C PRO A 11 -6.70 -8.75 2.67
N ARG A 12 -6.76 -9.85 1.92
CA ARG A 12 -7.85 -10.84 2.06
C ARG A 12 -7.88 -11.35 3.50
N VAL A 13 -9.06 -11.34 4.11
CA VAL A 13 -9.31 -11.86 5.46
C VAL A 13 -10.32 -13.01 5.42
N ALA A 14 -10.38 -13.80 6.50
CA ALA A 14 -11.35 -14.90 6.63
C ALA A 14 -12.68 -14.45 7.25
N VAL A 15 -12.68 -13.38 8.05
CA VAL A 15 -13.85 -12.86 8.76
C VAL A 15 -13.86 -11.34 8.65
N CYS A 16 -15.01 -10.74 8.35
CA CYS A 16 -15.15 -9.29 8.26
C CYS A 16 -14.97 -8.64 9.65
N PRO A 17 -13.98 -7.76 9.85
CA PRO A 17 -13.78 -7.10 11.14
C PRO A 17 -14.87 -6.05 11.46
N GLY A 18 -15.70 -5.68 10.48
CA GLY A 18 -16.78 -4.71 10.67
C GLY A 18 -18.08 -5.32 11.21
N CYS A 19 -18.44 -6.54 10.77
CA CYS A 19 -19.72 -7.16 11.12
C CYS A 19 -19.63 -8.64 11.52
N GLY A 20 -18.44 -9.24 11.52
CA GLY A 20 -18.24 -10.66 11.88
C GLY A 20 -18.68 -11.67 10.81
N SER A 21 -19.21 -11.23 9.66
CA SER A 21 -19.61 -12.13 8.58
C SER A 21 -18.40 -12.86 7.96
N VAL A 22 -18.61 -14.13 7.61
CA VAL A 22 -17.69 -14.95 6.81
C VAL A 22 -18.05 -14.96 5.32
N ASP A 23 -19.15 -14.31 4.96
CA ASP A 23 -19.61 -14.17 3.58
C ASP A 23 -18.85 -13.04 2.88
N LEU A 24 -17.81 -13.44 2.16
CA LEU A 24 -16.82 -12.56 1.53
C LEU A 24 -16.67 -12.91 0.05
N GLU A 25 -16.81 -11.89 -0.80
CA GLU A 25 -16.67 -12.01 -2.24
C GLU A 25 -15.32 -11.46 -2.70
N GLU A 26 -14.72 -12.09 -3.72
CA GLU A 26 -13.53 -11.53 -4.37
C GLU A 26 -13.93 -10.38 -5.30
N VAL A 27 -13.21 -9.27 -5.19
CA VAL A 27 -13.44 -8.07 -5.99
C VAL A 27 -12.09 -7.53 -6.47
N GLY A 28 -12.05 -7.05 -7.71
CA GLY A 28 -10.89 -6.32 -8.21
C GLY A 28 -10.80 -4.96 -7.54
N LEU A 29 -9.65 -4.64 -6.96
CA LEU A 29 -9.42 -3.33 -6.33
C LEU A 29 -8.97 -2.30 -7.38
N ARG A 30 -9.37 -1.05 -7.17
CA ARG A 30 -8.84 0.09 -7.91
C ARG A 30 -7.37 0.29 -7.54
N GLY A 31 -6.53 0.46 -8.56
CA GLY A 31 -5.11 0.77 -8.35
C GLY A 31 -4.86 2.22 -7.90
N THR A 32 -5.89 3.06 -7.87
CA THR A 32 -5.81 4.48 -7.56
C THR A 32 -6.37 4.80 -6.17
N GLY A 33 -5.83 5.84 -5.54
CA GLY A 33 -6.25 6.27 -4.23
C GLY A 33 -5.62 7.58 -3.80
N ARG A 34 -5.65 7.84 -2.50
CA ARG A 34 -5.04 9.03 -1.89
C ARG A 34 -4.29 8.71 -0.61
N VAL A 35 -3.24 9.46 -0.34
CA VAL A 35 -2.50 9.39 0.94
C VAL A 35 -3.41 9.88 2.07
N VAL A 36 -3.64 9.05 3.09
CA VAL A 36 -4.37 9.43 4.32
C VAL A 36 -3.40 10.06 5.32
N THR A 37 -2.27 9.41 5.52
CA THR A 37 -1.17 9.85 6.40
C THR A 37 0.12 9.16 5.97
N TRP A 38 1.27 9.74 6.30
CA TRP A 38 2.57 9.23 5.89
C TRP A 38 3.65 9.51 6.94
N THR A 39 4.78 8.83 6.79
CA THR A 39 6.00 9.09 7.53
C THR A 39 7.22 8.90 6.64
N VAL A 40 8.30 9.61 6.97
CA VAL A 40 9.59 9.48 6.30
C VAL A 40 10.51 8.62 7.17
N VAL A 41 10.86 7.43 6.66
CA VAL A 41 11.82 6.54 7.30
C VAL A 41 13.22 7.02 6.96
N ARG A 42 13.88 7.62 7.95
CA ARG A 42 15.26 8.15 7.83
C ARG A 42 16.32 7.20 8.37
N ASN A 43 15.94 6.35 9.33
CA ASN A 43 16.78 5.30 9.87
C ASN A 43 16.17 3.93 9.49
N PRO A 44 16.55 3.36 8.34
CA PRO A 44 15.93 2.16 7.82
C PRO A 44 16.41 0.90 8.56
N PRO A 45 15.61 -0.19 8.52
CA PRO A 45 16.10 -1.49 8.93
C PRO A 45 17.17 -2.03 7.97
N GLU A 46 17.89 -3.05 8.42
CA GLU A 46 18.92 -3.72 7.62
C GLU A 46 18.37 -4.19 6.26
N GLY A 47 19.12 -3.93 5.18
CA GLY A 47 18.78 -4.29 3.80
C GLY A 47 17.93 -3.25 3.06
N TYR A 48 17.53 -2.15 3.72
CA TYR A 48 16.77 -1.04 3.14
C TYR A 48 17.55 0.28 3.07
N GLU A 49 18.84 0.26 3.43
CA GLU A 49 19.71 1.44 3.49
C GLU A 49 19.74 2.20 2.17
N LYS A 50 19.78 1.47 1.05
CA LYS A 50 19.80 2.05 -0.31
C LYS A 50 18.55 2.82 -0.68
N TYR A 51 17.45 2.68 0.08
CA TYR A 51 16.21 3.41 -0.15
C TYR A 51 16.08 4.59 0.81
N SER A 52 17.01 4.82 1.74
CA SER A 52 16.89 5.91 2.70
C SER A 52 17.18 7.27 2.04
N PRO A 53 16.41 8.33 2.38
CA PRO A 53 15.13 8.29 3.08
C PRO A 53 14.00 7.81 2.16
N PHE A 54 13.03 7.05 2.68
CA PHE A 54 11.83 6.66 1.92
C PHE A 54 10.53 6.95 2.67
N VAL A 55 9.45 7.11 1.91
CA VAL A 55 8.11 7.36 2.45
C VAL A 55 7.37 6.04 2.64
N VAL A 56 6.70 5.90 3.78
CA VAL A 56 5.65 4.90 4.00
C VAL A 56 4.35 5.63 4.26
N ALA A 57 3.30 5.26 3.55
CA ALA A 57 1.99 5.89 3.64
C ALA A 57 0.88 4.86 3.87
N LEU A 58 -0.15 5.30 4.60
CA LEU A 58 -1.46 4.68 4.57
C LEU A 58 -2.24 5.29 3.41
N VAL A 59 -2.54 4.50 2.38
CA VAL A 59 -3.31 4.91 1.21
C VAL A 59 -4.73 4.39 1.35
N GLU A 60 -5.72 5.26 1.14
CA GLU A 60 -7.11 4.83 0.95
C GLU A 60 -7.40 4.79 -0.56
N LEU A 61 -7.67 3.59 -1.06
CA LEU A 61 -8.05 3.34 -2.44
C LEU A 61 -9.43 3.94 -2.73
N ASP A 62 -9.71 4.21 -4.00
CA ASP A 62 -10.98 4.81 -4.43
C ASP A 62 -12.20 3.90 -4.18
N ASP A 63 -11.97 2.60 -3.93
CA ASP A 63 -12.99 1.63 -3.50
C ASP A 63 -13.09 1.48 -1.97
N GLY A 64 -12.35 2.29 -1.21
CA GLY A 64 -12.43 2.38 0.25
C GLY A 64 -11.52 1.43 1.03
N ALA A 65 -10.79 0.51 0.37
CA ALA A 65 -9.78 -0.28 1.05
C ALA A 65 -8.59 0.59 1.50
N ARG A 66 -7.97 0.24 2.63
CA ARG A 66 -6.76 0.92 3.14
C ARG A 66 -5.54 0.03 3.05
N VAL A 67 -4.47 0.56 2.47
CA VAL A 67 -3.24 -0.17 2.16
C VAL A 67 -2.06 0.58 2.76
N LEU A 68 -1.24 -0.12 3.54
CA LEU A 68 0.04 0.42 4.01
C LEU A 68 1.12 0.03 3.01
N SER A 69 1.82 1.01 2.43
CA SER A 69 2.87 0.75 1.44
C SER A 69 3.84 1.93 1.30
N GLN A 70 4.94 1.71 0.59
CA GLN A 70 5.85 2.80 0.25
C GLN A 70 5.27 3.68 -0.85
N VAL A 71 5.55 4.98 -0.79
CA VAL A 71 5.35 5.90 -1.91
C VAL A 71 6.70 6.15 -2.56
N VAL A 72 6.79 5.97 -3.88
CA VAL A 72 8.01 6.06 -4.69
C VAL A 72 7.84 7.05 -5.83
N ASP A 73 8.95 7.36 -6.49
CA ASP A 73 9.00 8.33 -7.61
C ASP A 73 8.50 9.73 -7.19
N VAL A 74 8.78 10.12 -5.95
CA VAL A 74 8.42 11.40 -5.34
C VAL A 74 9.44 11.70 -4.23
N GLU A 75 9.79 12.97 -4.05
CA GLU A 75 10.67 13.35 -2.95
C GLU A 75 9.91 13.32 -1.61
N PRO A 76 10.55 12.96 -0.48
CA PRO A 76 9.83 12.78 0.78
C PRO A 76 9.12 14.02 1.34
N ASP A 77 9.59 15.21 0.98
CA ASP A 77 9.01 16.51 1.36
C ASP A 77 7.86 16.97 0.45
N GLU A 78 7.65 16.31 -0.69
CA GLU A 78 6.52 16.58 -1.58
C GLU A 78 5.26 15.79 -1.18
N VAL A 79 5.40 14.71 -0.40
CA VAL A 79 4.25 13.89 0.00
C VAL A 79 3.40 14.62 1.04
N GLU A 80 2.10 14.68 0.77
CA GLU A 80 1.11 15.30 1.65
C GLU A 80 -0.19 14.48 1.77
N ALA A 81 -1.00 14.77 2.79
CA ALA A 81 -2.33 14.17 2.95
C ALA A 81 -3.22 14.61 1.78
N GLY A 82 -3.92 13.66 1.17
CA GLY A 82 -4.77 13.89 0.02
C GLY A 82 -4.06 13.71 -1.34
N MET A 83 -2.73 13.64 -1.38
CA MET A 83 -1.97 13.39 -2.62
C MET A 83 -2.53 12.17 -3.35
N ARG A 84 -2.83 12.34 -4.65
CA ARG A 84 -3.33 11.28 -5.52
C ARG A 84 -2.20 10.36 -5.92
N VAL A 85 -2.44 9.05 -5.77
CA VAL A 85 -1.45 8.02 -6.05
C VAL A 85 -2.06 6.86 -6.83
N GLU A 86 -1.22 6.15 -7.56
CA GLU A 86 -1.55 4.92 -8.25
C GLU A 86 -0.55 3.80 -7.92
N VAL A 87 -1.02 2.56 -8.04
CA VAL A 87 -0.24 1.36 -7.75
C VAL A 87 0.85 1.16 -8.80
N ALA A 88 2.05 0.81 -8.34
CA ALA A 88 3.18 0.44 -9.16
C ALA A 88 3.69 -0.95 -8.75
N PHE A 89 3.88 -1.82 -9.74
CA PHE A 89 4.56 -3.11 -9.52
C PHE A 89 6.06 -2.87 -9.32
N ARG A 90 6.58 -3.26 -8.16
CA ARG A 90 7.96 -2.97 -7.75
C ARG A 90 8.58 -4.14 -7.02
N ARG A 91 9.91 -4.20 -7.05
CA ARG A 91 10.70 -5.01 -6.11
C ARG A 91 10.50 -4.44 -4.70
N VAL A 92 10.01 -5.26 -3.79
CA VAL A 92 9.73 -4.87 -2.39
C VAL A 92 10.81 -5.37 -1.46
N LYS A 93 11.25 -6.62 -1.62
CA LYS A 93 12.26 -7.26 -0.78
C LYS A 93 13.17 -8.17 -1.60
N GLU A 94 14.39 -8.37 -1.11
CA GLU A 94 15.31 -9.42 -1.54
C GLU A 94 15.77 -10.17 -0.30
N ASP A 95 15.79 -11.50 -0.38
CA ASP A 95 16.17 -12.37 0.75
C ASP A 95 17.68 -12.70 0.72
N GLY A 96 18.52 -11.67 0.70
CA GLY A 96 19.97 -11.81 0.54
C GLY A 96 20.42 -12.16 -0.88
N ALA A 97 21.74 -12.29 -1.07
CA ALA A 97 22.37 -12.35 -2.40
C ALA A 97 21.98 -13.58 -3.25
N SER A 98 21.61 -14.68 -2.62
CA SER A 98 21.19 -15.92 -3.28
C SER A 98 19.71 -16.24 -3.07
N GLY A 99 18.95 -15.31 -2.47
CA GLY A 99 17.56 -15.53 -2.11
C GLY A 99 16.55 -15.03 -3.13
N ILE A 100 15.27 -15.12 -2.77
CA ILE A 100 14.17 -14.75 -3.66
C ILE A 100 14.02 -13.24 -3.72
N ILE A 101 13.77 -12.73 -4.92
CA ILE A 101 13.33 -11.35 -5.14
C ILE A 101 11.80 -11.33 -5.04
N ALA A 102 11.29 -10.68 -4.00
CA ALA A 102 9.86 -10.48 -3.81
C ALA A 102 9.39 -9.19 -4.48
N TYR A 103 8.49 -9.34 -5.44
CA TYR A 103 7.77 -8.24 -6.06
C TYR A 103 6.41 -8.05 -5.40
N GLY A 104 5.91 -6.81 -5.46
CA GLY A 104 4.61 -6.45 -4.90
C GLY A 104 4.23 -5.03 -5.31
N TYR A 105 3.27 -4.47 -4.59
CA TYR A 105 2.80 -3.11 -4.82
C TYR A 105 3.61 -2.10 -4.01
N LYS A 106 3.93 -0.98 -4.68
CA LYS A 106 4.18 0.33 -4.08
C LYS A 106 3.19 1.32 -4.68
N PHE A 107 3.17 2.56 -4.21
CA PHE A 107 2.41 3.64 -4.82
C PHE A 107 3.33 4.69 -5.38
N ARG A 108 2.90 5.39 -6.43
CA ARG A 108 3.57 6.59 -6.96
C ARG A 108 2.53 7.68 -7.20
N PRO A 109 2.90 8.98 -7.28
CA PRO A 109 1.99 10.00 -7.75
C PRO A 109 1.37 9.62 -9.10
N VAL A 110 0.11 10.01 -9.32
CA VAL A 110 -0.53 9.82 -10.63
C VAL A 110 0.24 10.62 -11.67
N ILE A 111 0.59 9.98 -12.78
CA ILE A 111 1.23 10.64 -13.93
C ILE A 111 0.11 11.19 -14.82
N GLU A 112 0.09 12.50 -15.03
CA GLU A 112 -0.78 13.16 -16.00
C GLU A 112 -0.28 12.99 -17.44
#